data_AF-W2HKN8-F1
#
_entry.id   AF-W2HKN8-F1
#
_cell.length_a   1.000
_cell.length_b   1.000
_cell.length_c   1.000
_cell.angle_alpha   90.00
_cell.angle_beta   90.00
_cell.angle_gamma   90.00
#
_symmetry.space_group_name_H-M   'P 1'
#
loop_
_entity.id
_entity.type
_entity.pdbx_description
1 polymer ?
#
loop_
_entity_poly.entity_id
_entity_poly.type
_entity_poly.pdbx_seq_one_letter_code
_entity_poly.pdbx_strand_id
1 'polypeptide(L)'
;MSLTKPAPEPEARETTILGMKDGHFVDQHGRVALLRGVNLGGSSKLPFGYGHTDDQDMSDFFDGAASVSFVGRPFPLEEADLHLSRLQRWGLTFLRFIVTWEAIEHAGPGQIDHEYLKYIRAVVEKAADYNMQVYIDPHQDVWSRWTGGDGAPMWTLECIGFEPRNFEPTKAALCLETCGLPAS
;
A
#
# COMPACT_ATOMS: atom_id res chain seq x y z
N MET A 1 -54.68 2.64 8.93
CA MET A 1 -53.40 3.28 8.56
C MET A 1 -52.34 2.72 9.48
N SER A 2 -51.47 1.84 8.96
CA SER A 2 -50.34 1.30 9.73
C SER A 2 -49.21 2.32 9.65
N LEU A 3 -48.87 2.95 10.78
CA LEU A 3 -47.70 3.81 10.88
C LEU A 3 -46.48 2.90 10.98
N THR A 4 -45.76 2.72 9.87
CA THR A 4 -44.45 2.10 9.85
C THR A 4 -43.52 2.90 10.76
N LYS A 5 -43.00 2.25 11.80
CA LYS A 5 -41.99 2.81 12.70
C LYS A 5 -40.77 3.18 11.86
N PRO A 6 -40.22 4.41 11.97
CA PRO A 6 -39.01 4.78 11.26
C PRO A 6 -37.89 3.82 11.65
N ALA A 7 -37.04 3.47 10.66
CA ALA A 7 -35.85 2.69 10.92
C ALA A 7 -35.01 3.41 11.99
N PRO A 8 -34.40 2.67 12.94
CA PRO A 8 -33.53 3.28 13.92
C PRO A 8 -32.43 4.05 13.20
N GLU A 9 -32.21 5.30 13.62
CA GLU A 9 -31.05 6.07 13.17
C GLU A 9 -29.79 5.27 13.49
N PRO A 10 -28.80 5.19 12.57
CA PRO A 10 -27.56 4.50 12.86
C PRO A 10 -26.92 5.16 14.09
N GLU A 11 -26.76 4.39 15.17
CA GLU A 11 -26.04 4.85 16.35
C GLU A 11 -24.66 5.38 15.92
N ALA A 12 -24.29 6.55 16.43
CA ALA A 12 -22.99 7.14 16.16
C ALA A 12 -21.92 6.13 16.53
N ARG A 13 -21.15 5.68 15.53
CA ARG A 13 -20.11 4.68 15.73
C ARG A 13 -19.04 5.25 16.63
N GLU A 14 -18.89 4.65 17.81
CA GLU A 14 -17.83 5.04 18.73
C GLU A 14 -16.48 4.67 18.10
N THR A 15 -15.64 5.68 17.87
CA THR A 15 -14.29 5.44 17.35
C THR A 15 -13.48 4.73 18.43
N THR A 16 -12.97 3.54 18.13
CA THR A 16 -12.07 2.83 19.05
C THR A 16 -10.70 3.47 19.02
N ILE A 17 -10.28 4.05 20.15
CA ILE A 17 -8.95 4.63 20.31
C ILE A 17 -8.09 3.61 21.05
N LEU A 18 -6.97 3.19 20.45
CA LEU A 18 -6.03 2.29 21.10
C LEU A 18 -4.90 3.06 21.77
N GLY A 19 -4.68 2.76 23.05
CA GLY A 19 -3.47 3.09 23.79
C GLY A 19 -2.64 1.83 24.09
N MET A 20 -1.53 2.03 24.82
CA MET A 20 -0.72 0.95 25.35
C MET A 20 -0.72 1.00 26.88
N LYS A 21 -0.95 -0.14 27.53
CA LYS A 21 -0.85 -0.31 28.98
C LYS A 21 -0.36 -1.70 29.30
N ASP A 22 0.68 -1.80 30.14
CA ASP A 22 1.24 -3.08 30.64
C ASP A 22 1.56 -4.10 29.53
N GLY A 23 2.05 -3.62 28.37
CA GLY A 23 2.39 -4.46 27.21
C GLY A 23 1.20 -4.87 26.33
N HIS A 24 0.00 -4.37 26.62
CA HIS A 24 -1.21 -4.63 25.85
C HIS A 24 -1.70 -3.39 25.09
N PHE A 25 -2.28 -3.60 23.91
CA PHE A 25 -3.17 -2.61 23.30
C PHE A 25 -4.48 -2.57 24.09
N VAL A 26 -4.89 -1.39 24.52
CA VAL A 26 -6.11 -1.19 25.31
C VAL A 26 -6.99 -0.13 24.67
N ASP A 27 -8.30 -0.34 24.67
CA ASP A 27 -9.24 0.68 24.19
C ASP A 27 -9.59 1.72 25.26
N GLN A 28 -10.41 2.71 24.90
CA GLN A 28 -10.85 3.77 25.80
C GLN A 28 -11.64 3.29 27.04
N HIS A 29 -12.11 2.04 27.05
CA HIS A 29 -12.82 1.44 28.18
C HIS A 29 -11.90 0.55 29.04
N GLY A 30 -10.62 0.45 28.70
CA GLY A 30 -9.64 -0.39 29.39
C GLY A 30 -9.71 -1.88 29.03
N ARG A 31 -10.40 -2.25 27.95
CA ARG A 31 -10.42 -3.64 27.46
C ARG A 31 -9.15 -3.91 26.66
N VAL A 32 -8.57 -5.10 26.81
CA VAL A 32 -7.44 -5.54 25.99
C VAL A 32 -7.92 -5.85 24.56
N ALA A 33 -7.35 -5.16 23.58
CA ALA A 33 -7.66 -5.35 22.17
C ALA A 33 -6.73 -6.41 21.55
N LEU A 34 -7.33 -7.41 20.88
CA LEU A 34 -6.60 -8.37 20.06
C LEU A 34 -6.70 -7.96 18.59
N LEU A 35 -5.58 -7.50 18.02
CA LEU A 35 -5.53 -7.05 16.63
C LEU A 35 -5.37 -8.27 15.72
N ARG A 36 -6.47 -8.72 15.11
CA ARG A 36 -6.49 -9.84 14.16
C ARG A 36 -6.82 -9.31 12.77
N GLY A 37 -5.89 -9.54 11.85
CA GLY A 37 -5.89 -8.83 10.59
C GLY A 37 -5.07 -9.50 9.50
N VAL A 38 -4.95 -8.78 8.39
CA VAL A 38 -4.18 -9.20 7.21
C VAL A 38 -3.33 -8.05 6.69
N ASN A 39 -2.33 -8.38 5.87
CA ASN A 39 -1.67 -7.38 5.04
C ASN A 39 -2.60 -6.98 3.90
N LEU A 40 -2.83 -5.68 3.75
CA LEU A 40 -3.49 -5.08 2.61
C LEU A 40 -2.40 -4.52 1.69
N GLY A 41 -2.02 -5.26 0.65
CA GLY A 41 -0.93 -4.79 -0.20
C GLY A 41 -0.37 -5.69 -1.30
N GLY A 42 -1.11 -6.71 -1.77
CA GLY A 42 -0.58 -7.68 -2.73
C GLY A 42 0.03 -7.06 -3.99
N SER A 43 -0.52 -5.95 -4.49
CA SER A 43 -0.03 -5.20 -5.64
C SER A 43 0.51 -3.80 -5.30
N SER A 44 0.60 -3.45 -4.00
CA SER A 44 1.05 -2.12 -3.54
C SER A 44 2.55 -1.89 -3.68
N LYS A 45 3.32 -2.95 -3.89
CA LYS A 45 4.78 -2.91 -3.99
C LYS A 45 5.27 -2.25 -5.28
N LEU A 46 4.39 -2.13 -6.28
CA LEU A 46 4.77 -1.76 -7.65
C LEU A 46 3.78 -0.76 -8.24
N PRO A 47 4.25 0.10 -9.16
CA PRO A 47 3.39 1.10 -9.77
C PRO A 47 2.27 0.47 -10.58
N PHE A 48 1.18 1.21 -10.78
CA PHE A 48 0.08 0.85 -11.65
C PHE A 48 0.57 0.59 -13.07
N GLY A 49 -0.06 -0.36 -13.76
CA GLY A 49 0.34 -0.78 -15.12
C GLY A 49 1.57 -1.71 -15.17
N TYR A 50 2.29 -1.84 -14.06
CA TYR A 50 3.46 -2.69 -13.97
C TYR A 50 3.07 -4.16 -13.81
N GLY A 51 3.46 -4.98 -14.79
CA GLY A 51 3.08 -6.39 -14.89
C GLY A 51 4.03 -7.38 -14.22
N HIS A 52 5.30 -6.99 -14.00
CA HIS A 52 6.39 -7.94 -13.67
C HIS A 52 6.38 -9.15 -14.61
N THR A 53 6.33 -8.87 -15.90
CA THR A 53 6.34 -9.87 -16.97
C THR A 53 7.34 -9.43 -18.05
N ASP A 54 7.85 -10.38 -18.82
CA ASP A 54 8.80 -10.15 -19.91
C ASP A 54 8.14 -9.67 -21.21
N ASP A 55 6.80 -9.66 -21.25
CA ASP A 55 5.99 -9.22 -22.39
C ASP A 55 5.68 -7.71 -22.37
N GLN A 56 6.11 -6.98 -21.33
CA GLN A 56 5.93 -5.53 -21.24
C GLN A 56 7.08 -4.77 -21.93
N ASP A 57 6.72 -3.66 -22.58
CA ASP A 57 7.69 -2.70 -23.07
C ASP A 57 8.35 -1.97 -21.89
N MET A 58 9.57 -2.36 -21.57
CA MET A 58 10.38 -1.80 -20.49
C MET A 58 11.39 -0.76 -21.00
N SER A 59 11.22 -0.24 -22.22
CA SER A 59 12.12 0.79 -22.78
C SER A 59 12.21 2.04 -21.89
N ASP A 60 11.09 2.43 -21.28
CA ASP A 60 11.01 3.57 -20.35
C ASP A 60 11.24 3.18 -18.88
N PHE A 61 11.77 1.99 -18.57
CA PHE A 61 11.87 1.49 -17.18
C PHE A 61 12.65 2.42 -16.23
N PHE A 62 13.79 2.94 -16.71
CA PHE A 62 14.60 3.91 -15.96
C PHE A 62 14.08 5.34 -16.16
N ASP A 63 13.81 5.74 -17.41
CA ASP A 63 13.47 7.12 -17.75
C ASP A 63 12.07 7.53 -17.25
N GLY A 64 11.15 6.56 -17.13
CA GLY A 64 9.81 6.74 -16.60
C GLY A 64 9.70 6.67 -15.08
N ALA A 65 10.81 6.45 -14.35
CA ALA A 65 10.81 6.27 -12.90
C ALA A 65 10.13 7.43 -12.14
N ALA A 66 10.31 8.66 -12.61
CA ALA A 66 9.73 9.86 -11.99
C ALA A 66 8.27 10.14 -12.40
N SER A 67 7.67 9.31 -13.26
CA SER A 67 6.31 9.51 -13.80
C SER A 67 5.35 8.35 -13.51
N VAL A 68 5.75 7.41 -12.66
CA VAL A 68 4.92 6.29 -12.26
C VAL A 68 3.75 6.74 -11.37
N SER A 69 2.73 5.90 -11.21
CA SER A 69 1.65 6.17 -10.25
C SER A 69 1.35 4.92 -9.45
N PHE A 70 1.01 5.09 -8.17
CA PHE A 70 0.55 4.03 -7.28
C PHE A 70 -0.94 4.17 -6.93
N VAL A 71 -1.63 5.16 -7.50
CA VAL A 71 -3.07 5.35 -7.32
C VAL A 71 -3.80 4.09 -7.81
N GLY A 72 -4.75 3.60 -7.02
CA GLY A 72 -5.48 2.37 -7.33
C GLY A 72 -4.74 1.08 -6.94
N ARG A 73 -3.66 1.15 -6.15
CA ARG A 73 -3.00 -0.02 -5.54
C ARG A 73 -3.30 -0.09 -4.03
N PRO A 74 -3.75 -1.24 -3.48
CA PRO A 74 -3.74 -2.56 -4.10
C PRO A 74 -4.96 -2.86 -4.99
N PHE A 75 -5.96 -2.00 -4.99
CA PHE A 75 -7.15 -2.12 -5.84
C PHE A 75 -7.75 -0.75 -6.18
N PRO A 76 -8.52 -0.62 -7.27
CA PRO A 76 -9.31 0.58 -7.56
C PRO A 76 -10.24 0.93 -6.38
N LEU A 77 -10.46 2.22 -6.12
CA LEU A 77 -11.21 2.68 -4.95
C LEU A 77 -12.66 2.16 -4.96
N GLU A 78 -13.25 2.03 -6.14
CA GLU A 78 -14.58 1.46 -6.37
C GLU A 78 -14.72 0.00 -5.95
N GLU A 79 -13.61 -0.75 -5.85
CA GLU A 79 -13.59 -2.14 -5.39
C GLU A 79 -13.39 -2.26 -3.87
N ALA A 80 -13.07 -1.17 -3.17
CA ALA A 80 -12.77 -1.18 -1.74
C ALA A 80 -13.90 -1.81 -0.91
N ASP A 81 -15.16 -1.43 -1.18
CA ASP A 81 -16.34 -1.94 -0.46
C ASP A 81 -16.47 -3.48 -0.60
N LEU A 82 -16.14 -4.02 -1.77
CA LEU A 82 -16.16 -5.47 -2.01
C LEU A 82 -15.09 -6.19 -1.18
N HIS A 83 -13.85 -5.67 -1.17
CA HIS A 83 -12.75 -6.29 -0.42
C HIS A 83 -12.94 -6.18 1.09
N LEU A 84 -13.27 -4.99 1.59
CA LEU A 84 -13.45 -4.73 3.01
C LEU A 84 -14.66 -5.50 3.58
N SER A 85 -15.77 -5.60 2.84
CA SER A 85 -16.91 -6.41 3.28
C SER A 85 -16.57 -7.91 3.42
N ARG A 86 -15.69 -8.45 2.56
CA ARG A 86 -15.20 -9.84 2.68
C ARG A 86 -14.37 -10.04 3.95
N LEU A 87 -13.39 -9.16 4.18
CA LEU A 87 -12.52 -9.23 5.36
C LEU A 87 -13.33 -9.11 6.66
N GLN A 88 -14.34 -8.22 6.69
CA GLN A 88 -15.25 -8.09 7.83
C GLN A 88 -16.04 -9.37 8.08
N ARG A 89 -16.57 -10.01 7.01
CA ARG A 89 -17.30 -11.29 7.12
C ARG A 89 -16.42 -12.44 7.61
N TRP A 90 -15.12 -12.38 7.40
CA TRP A 90 -14.15 -13.32 7.96
C TRP A 90 -13.79 -13.01 9.42
N GLY A 91 -14.35 -11.95 10.01
CA GLY A 91 -14.10 -11.54 11.38
C GLY A 91 -12.78 -10.80 11.59
N LEU A 92 -12.18 -10.28 10.51
CA LEU A 92 -10.96 -9.47 10.59
C LEU A 92 -11.30 -8.02 10.89
N THR A 93 -10.52 -7.41 11.78
CA THR A 93 -10.76 -6.03 12.28
C THR A 93 -9.52 -5.15 12.17
N PHE A 94 -8.42 -5.68 11.64
CA PHE A 94 -7.14 -4.98 11.53
C PHE A 94 -6.54 -5.17 10.14
N LEU A 95 -5.95 -4.10 9.59
CA LEU A 95 -5.27 -4.09 8.30
C LEU A 95 -3.88 -3.51 8.46
N ARG A 96 -2.87 -4.24 8.01
CA ARG A 96 -1.52 -3.72 7.78
C ARG A 96 -1.44 -3.24 6.34
N PHE A 97 -1.59 -1.94 6.11
CA PHE A 97 -1.65 -1.35 4.77
C PHE A 97 -0.24 -1.01 4.29
N ILE A 98 0.25 -1.79 3.34
CA ILE A 98 1.56 -1.63 2.70
C ILE A 98 1.57 -0.35 1.87
N VAL A 99 2.49 0.55 2.20
CA VAL A 99 2.77 1.80 1.49
C VAL A 99 4.28 1.91 1.30
N THR A 100 4.74 1.93 0.06
CA THR A 100 6.16 2.11 -0.25
C THR A 100 6.54 3.59 -0.26
N TRP A 101 7.81 3.91 -0.05
CA TRP A 101 8.30 5.28 -0.17
C TRP A 101 8.19 5.78 -1.62
N GLU A 102 8.45 4.91 -2.60
CA GLU A 102 8.29 5.22 -4.03
C GLU A 102 6.86 5.68 -4.34
N ALA A 103 5.85 5.04 -3.75
CA ALA A 103 4.47 5.47 -3.94
C ALA A 103 4.19 6.90 -3.47
N ILE A 104 4.91 7.36 -2.44
CA ILE A 104 4.78 8.70 -1.87
C ILE A 104 5.62 9.73 -2.62
N GLU A 105 6.82 9.35 -3.10
CA GLU A 105 7.85 10.32 -3.49
C GLU A 105 8.71 9.81 -4.68
N HIS A 106 8.09 9.22 -5.71
CA HIS A 106 8.81 8.70 -6.88
C HIS A 106 9.49 9.80 -7.72
N ALA A 107 8.90 11.01 -7.79
CA ALA A 107 9.36 12.08 -8.67
C ALA A 107 10.69 12.74 -8.24
N GLY A 108 11.09 12.57 -6.98
CA GLY A 108 12.33 13.14 -6.43
C GLY A 108 12.17 13.62 -4.99
N PRO A 109 13.28 13.97 -4.31
CA PRO A 109 13.25 14.42 -2.91
C PRO A 109 12.44 15.70 -2.74
N GLY A 110 11.54 15.72 -1.78
CA GLY A 110 10.55 16.75 -1.50
C GLY A 110 9.30 16.73 -2.40
N GLN A 111 9.23 15.86 -3.41
CA GLN A 111 8.16 15.85 -4.42
C GLN A 111 7.11 14.78 -4.09
N ILE A 112 6.20 15.14 -3.20
CA ILE A 112 5.15 14.25 -2.70
C ILE A 112 4.02 14.06 -3.72
N ASP A 113 3.65 12.81 -3.99
CA ASP A 113 2.45 12.45 -4.75
C ASP A 113 1.20 12.64 -3.89
N HIS A 114 0.62 13.83 -3.97
CA HIS A 114 -0.61 14.17 -3.27
C HIS A 114 -1.84 13.42 -3.78
N GLU A 115 -1.85 12.96 -5.03
CA GLU A 115 -2.97 12.17 -5.56
C GLU A 115 -2.96 10.77 -4.94
N TYR A 116 -1.78 10.17 -4.80
CA TYR A 116 -1.64 8.95 -4.03
C TYR A 116 -2.07 9.16 -2.57
N LEU A 117 -1.61 10.20 -1.87
CA LEU A 117 -2.03 10.46 -0.48
C LEU A 117 -3.56 10.62 -0.33
N LYS A 118 -4.24 11.26 -1.29
CA LYS A 118 -5.71 11.35 -1.32
C LYS A 118 -6.34 9.97 -1.48
N TYR A 119 -5.80 9.14 -2.35
CA TYR A 119 -6.26 7.77 -2.55
C TYR A 119 -6.11 6.92 -1.27
N ILE A 120 -4.94 6.93 -0.60
CA ILE A 120 -4.73 6.15 0.63
C ILE A 120 -5.72 6.61 1.71
N ARG A 121 -5.92 7.93 1.85
CA ARG A 121 -6.92 8.49 2.77
C ARG A 121 -8.31 7.93 2.50
N ALA A 122 -8.76 7.94 1.25
CA ALA A 122 -10.07 7.42 0.87
C ALA A 122 -10.22 5.93 1.22
N VAL A 123 -9.18 5.12 1.02
CA VAL A 123 -9.18 3.69 1.42
C VAL A 123 -9.25 3.54 2.94
N VAL A 124 -8.54 4.38 3.72
CA VAL A 124 -8.59 4.35 5.19
C VAL A 124 -9.96 4.78 5.71
N GLU A 125 -10.56 5.82 5.13
CA GLU A 125 -11.92 6.25 5.45
C GLU A 125 -12.93 5.13 5.15
N LYS A 126 -12.80 4.47 4.01
CA LYS A 126 -13.59 3.27 3.69
C LYS A 126 -13.35 2.14 4.70
N ALA A 127 -12.12 1.86 5.11
CA ALA A 127 -11.86 0.82 6.12
C ALA A 127 -12.55 1.11 7.47
N ALA A 128 -12.66 2.39 7.86
CA ALA A 128 -13.41 2.81 9.03
C ALA A 128 -14.92 2.50 8.90
N ASP A 129 -15.49 2.60 7.69
CA ASP A 129 -16.88 2.19 7.41
C ASP A 129 -17.12 0.68 7.63
N TYR A 130 -16.07 -0.13 7.69
CA TYR A 130 -16.11 -1.56 7.99
C TYR A 130 -15.59 -1.92 9.38
N ASN A 131 -15.41 -0.94 10.27
CA ASN A 131 -14.87 -1.11 11.63
C ASN A 131 -13.47 -1.76 11.64
N MET A 132 -12.66 -1.43 10.64
CA MET A 132 -11.28 -1.90 10.55
C MET A 132 -10.31 -0.83 11.02
N GLN A 133 -9.38 -1.24 11.87
CA GLN A 133 -8.23 -0.43 12.23
C GLN A 133 -7.12 -0.62 11.21
N VAL A 134 -6.42 0.46 10.87
CA VAL A 134 -5.37 0.44 9.86
C VAL A 134 -4.04 0.85 10.47
N TYR A 135 -3.02 0.04 10.26
CA TYR A 135 -1.62 0.40 10.46
C TYR A 135 -0.98 0.67 9.10
N ILE A 136 -0.50 1.89 8.90
CA ILE A 136 0.26 2.26 7.71
C ILE A 136 1.66 1.68 7.84
N ASP A 137 2.02 0.82 6.91
CA ASP A 137 3.27 0.10 6.88
C ASP A 137 4.21 0.71 5.84
N PRO A 138 5.22 1.50 6.24
CA PRO A 138 6.26 1.98 5.34
C PRO A 138 7.13 0.80 4.89
N HIS A 139 6.74 0.18 3.78
CA HIS A 139 7.23 -1.14 3.37
C HIS A 139 8.44 -1.05 2.46
N GLN A 140 9.30 -2.05 2.55
CA GLN A 140 10.35 -2.34 1.58
C GLN A 140 10.71 -3.82 1.63
N ASP A 141 11.14 -4.36 0.50
CA ASP A 141 11.93 -5.57 0.39
C ASP A 141 13.17 -5.25 -0.45
N VAL A 142 14.35 -5.70 -0.03
CA VAL A 142 15.61 -5.50 -0.78
C VAL A 142 15.79 -4.05 -1.26
N TRP A 143 15.42 -3.07 -0.41
CA TRP A 143 15.46 -1.63 -0.65
C TRP A 143 14.52 -1.08 -1.73
N SER A 144 14.54 -1.62 -2.94
CA SER A 144 13.94 -0.97 -4.11
C SER A 144 13.72 -1.89 -5.30
N ARG A 145 12.83 -1.51 -6.23
CA ARG A 145 12.59 -2.28 -7.47
C ARG A 145 13.79 -2.31 -8.41
N TRP A 146 14.66 -1.31 -8.37
CA TRP A 146 15.91 -1.35 -9.14
C TRP A 146 16.97 -2.28 -8.53
N THR A 147 16.75 -2.76 -7.30
CA THR A 147 17.65 -3.71 -6.60
C THR A 147 17.02 -5.09 -6.41
N GLY A 148 15.89 -5.37 -7.07
CA GLY A 148 15.21 -6.67 -7.06
C GLY A 148 14.12 -6.82 -6.00
N GLY A 149 13.67 -5.73 -5.38
CA GLY A 149 12.56 -5.75 -4.43
C GLY A 149 11.61 -4.56 -4.59
N ASP A 150 11.32 -3.83 -3.52
CA ASP A 150 10.41 -2.68 -3.50
C ASP A 150 10.72 -1.74 -2.32
N GLY A 151 10.15 -0.53 -2.34
CA GLY A 151 10.22 0.37 -1.20
C GLY A 151 10.69 1.77 -1.58
N ALA A 152 12.00 1.97 -1.64
CA ALA A 152 12.63 3.27 -1.88
C ALA A 152 12.61 3.65 -3.38
N PRO A 153 12.37 4.93 -3.73
CA PRO A 153 12.43 5.42 -5.11
C PRO A 153 13.85 5.51 -5.69
N MET A 154 13.98 5.59 -7.02
CA MET A 154 15.27 5.51 -7.74
C MET A 154 16.26 6.56 -7.28
N TRP A 155 15.77 7.77 -7.02
CA TRP A 155 16.59 8.91 -6.65
C TRP A 155 17.36 8.66 -5.33
N THR A 156 16.92 7.72 -4.49
CA THR A 156 17.64 7.34 -3.26
C THR A 156 18.93 6.56 -3.53
N LEU A 157 19.02 5.88 -4.68
CA LEU A 157 20.23 5.22 -5.14
C LEU A 157 21.15 6.25 -5.80
N GLU A 158 20.58 7.12 -6.64
CA GLU A 158 21.32 8.18 -7.34
C GLU A 158 21.96 9.16 -6.35
N CYS A 159 21.27 9.50 -5.25
CA CYS A 159 21.78 10.45 -4.26
C CYS A 159 23.03 9.97 -3.51
N ILE A 160 23.27 8.65 -3.47
CA ILE A 160 24.47 8.04 -2.90
C ILE A 160 25.50 7.62 -3.95
N GLY A 161 25.30 8.05 -5.20
CA GLY A 161 26.26 7.86 -6.30
C GLY A 161 26.14 6.54 -7.06
N PHE A 162 25.05 5.78 -6.86
CA PHE A 162 24.77 4.64 -7.73
C PHE A 162 24.19 5.10 -9.07
N GLU A 163 24.50 4.35 -10.13
CA GLU A 163 23.88 4.47 -11.45
C GLU A 163 23.12 3.16 -11.72
N PRO A 164 21.79 3.12 -11.51
CA PRO A 164 20.99 1.90 -11.65
C PRO A 164 21.11 1.21 -13.01
N ARG A 165 21.38 1.95 -14.10
CA ARG A 165 21.60 1.37 -15.44
C ARG A 165 22.85 0.47 -15.50
N ASN A 166 23.79 0.62 -14.57
CA ASN A 166 24.98 -0.22 -14.50
C ASN A 166 24.79 -1.48 -13.67
N PHE A 167 23.66 -1.67 -13.00
CA PHE A 167 23.47 -2.81 -12.10
C PHE A 167 23.46 -4.15 -12.83
N GLU A 168 22.80 -4.24 -13.99
CA GLU A 168 22.82 -5.46 -14.80
C GLU A 168 24.21 -5.74 -15.41
N PRO A 169 24.89 -4.77 -16.07
CA PRO A 169 26.23 -5.00 -16.64
C PRO A 169 27.27 -5.40 -15.60
N THR A 170 27.16 -4.88 -14.38
CA THR A 170 28.09 -5.17 -13.27
C THR A 170 27.64 -6.34 -12.40
N LYS A 171 26.46 -6.91 -12.64
CA LYS A 171 25.84 -7.95 -11.82
C LYS A 171 25.60 -7.55 -10.36
N ALA A 172 25.42 -6.25 -10.11
CA ALA A 172 25.06 -5.74 -8.78
C ALA A 172 23.60 -6.06 -8.42
N ALA A 173 22.69 -6.02 -9.41
CA ALA A 173 21.32 -6.48 -9.29
C ALA A 173 20.84 -7.03 -10.63
N LEU A 174 20.02 -8.08 -10.58
CA LEU A 174 19.41 -8.71 -11.75
C LEU A 174 17.90 -8.71 -11.55
N CYS A 175 17.22 -7.79 -12.22
CA CYS A 175 15.77 -7.66 -12.19
C CYS A 175 15.18 -8.14 -13.52
N LEU A 176 13.95 -8.66 -13.48
CA LEU A 176 13.24 -9.14 -14.67
C LEU A 176 13.24 -8.09 -15.80
N GLU A 177 13.10 -6.81 -15.43
CA GLU A 177 13.04 -5.67 -16.33
C GLU A 177 14.36 -5.37 -17.03
N THR A 178 15.46 -5.84 -16.45
CA THR A 178 16.82 -5.62 -16.97
C THR A 178 17.37 -6.84 -17.69
N CYS A 179 17.04 -8.06 -17.25
CA CYS A 179 17.58 -9.30 -17.81
C CYS A 179 16.57 -10.14 -18.61
N GLY A 180 15.28 -9.80 -18.59
CA GLY A 180 14.20 -10.66 -19.10
C GLY A 180 14.07 -11.95 -18.28
N LEU A 181 13.12 -12.82 -18.66
CA LEU A 181 13.15 -14.21 -18.21
C LEU A 181 14.36 -14.91 -18.87
N PRO A 182 15.02 -15.86 -18.19
CA PRO A 182 15.92 -16.76 -18.90
C PRO A 182 15.12 -17.43 -20.02
N ALA A 183 15.61 -17.32 -21.26
CA ALA A 183 15.07 -18.06 -22.39
C ALA A 183 14.99 -19.54 -22.00
N SER A 184 13.76 -20.05 -21.88
CA SER A 184 13.44 -21.44 -21.59
C SER A 184 13.99 -22.38 -22.65
#